data_AF-A0A946MEI8-F1
#
_entry.id   AF-A0A946MEI8-F1
#
_cell.length_a   1.000
_cell.length_b   1.000
_cell.length_c   1.000
_cell.angle_alpha   90.00
_cell.angle_beta   90.00
_cell.angle_gamma   90.00
#
_symmetry.space_group_name_H-M   'P 1'
#
loop_
_entity.id
_entity.type
_entity.pdbx_description
1 polymer ?
#
loop_
_entity_poly.entity_id
_entity_poly.type
_entity_poly.pdbx_seq_one_letter_code
_entity_poly.pdbx_strand_id
1 'polypeptide(L)'
;MKTQKIAILLVFISAGTILTADDPEIPITLDAAREMGRVKSRFLSANDTSTKTKDVIPKANLSHFRNSVRPLLTKSCLACHGPDKSEGRLRVDQLNPNLLSGSDIGQWREVYNVLSNSEMPPEDEPDFALTNADRGNIVDWLSGELNKASLIRRNRKDHSSFRRLTKYEYNYALQDLLGLPYDLANKLPPEATTEDGFKNSSELLQMSAIQFETYREIGLNALKRATVTGEQPVAVTYIISMGQEMHKATGGKDDKTFDKDDAAYGKNRTRQHLFNQETGKGIHFSNGKATPAPEAAAGQTPAASPVVLVLPRSNELKIDLGRFLPDEGIMRVRIRARRSTMAADEYAALRLIFSAHTSNNANFSQVISQRDLPVTAAADNPEFIHFDIPLGDIQRNPFRKLTTTFPRRDEFLHIRNESNAHHREEPLHVLIDYIEISAPFYEHWPPQTHTAIFIESDNQADEDIYGREVLNQFLRRIWRRPVTAQEVDQFMALFATYRPEFSTFEDAMLEVLATALATPEFLYLTHRVKDHMAKGPQKLSDLEFASRLAIFLWSSIPDDELLNLAEQGNLRE
;
A
#
# COMPACT_ATOMS: atom_id res chain seq x y z
N MET A 1 -22.86 65.50 33.78
CA MET A 1 -22.85 64.50 34.87
C MET A 1 -23.63 63.27 34.42
N LYS A 2 -22.97 62.10 34.51
CA LYS A 2 -23.48 60.72 34.42
C LYS A 2 -24.09 60.24 33.08
N THR A 3 -23.18 59.78 32.23
CA THR A 3 -23.37 58.72 31.21
C THR A 3 -23.32 57.34 31.86
N GLN A 4 -24.32 56.50 31.59
CA GLN A 4 -24.25 55.06 31.31
C GLN A 4 -25.65 54.44 31.43
N LYS A 5 -26.22 54.00 30.30
CA LYS A 5 -27.14 52.85 30.28
C LYS A 5 -26.79 51.98 29.08
N ILE A 6 -26.44 50.75 29.43
CA ILE A 6 -26.14 49.60 28.61
C ILE A 6 -27.40 49.21 27.82
N ALA A 7 -27.27 48.98 26.52
CA ALA A 7 -28.27 48.30 25.70
C ALA A 7 -27.66 46.98 25.23
N ILE A 8 -28.18 45.88 25.78
CA ILE A 8 -27.91 44.50 25.36
C ILE A 8 -28.75 44.26 24.10
N LEU A 9 -28.09 44.05 22.97
CA LEU A 9 -28.75 43.64 21.72
C LEU A 9 -28.67 42.11 21.62
N LEU A 10 -29.82 41.46 21.78
CA LEU A 10 -30.00 40.03 21.51
C LEU A 10 -29.90 39.78 20.00
N VAL A 11 -28.96 38.92 19.60
CA VAL A 11 -28.82 38.39 18.24
C VAL A 11 -29.72 37.16 18.10
N PHE A 12 -30.81 37.29 17.36
CA PHE A 12 -31.58 36.14 16.86
C PHE A 12 -30.89 35.61 15.58
N ILE A 13 -30.32 34.41 15.68
CA ILE A 13 -29.84 33.64 14.52
C ILE A 13 -31.04 32.88 13.96
N SER A 14 -31.61 33.34 12.84
CA SER A 14 -32.58 32.56 12.07
C SER A 14 -31.84 31.47 11.30
N ALA A 15 -31.94 30.24 11.79
CA ALA A 15 -31.58 29.03 11.06
C ALA A 15 -32.52 28.87 9.86
N GLY A 16 -32.00 29.09 8.65
CA GLY A 16 -32.70 28.82 7.40
C GLY A 16 -32.84 27.32 7.17
N THR A 17 -34.08 26.86 7.19
CA THR A 17 -34.57 25.56 6.72
C THR A 17 -34.06 25.25 5.31
N ILE A 18 -33.27 24.19 5.16
CA ILE A 18 -33.05 23.52 3.89
C ILE A 18 -33.87 22.22 3.95
N LEU A 19 -34.97 22.16 3.21
CA LEU A 19 -35.50 20.96 2.55
C LEU A 19 -36.82 21.28 1.82
N THR A 20 -36.92 20.69 0.62
CA THR A 20 -38.07 20.49 -0.29
C THR A 20 -38.60 21.66 -1.11
N ALA A 21 -38.18 21.70 -2.37
CA ALA A 21 -39.08 21.87 -3.51
C ALA A 21 -38.53 21.03 -4.67
N ASP A 22 -39.20 19.92 -4.99
CA ASP A 22 -39.02 19.18 -6.24
C ASP A 22 -39.62 20.03 -7.38
N ASP A 23 -38.77 20.67 -8.17
CA ASP A 23 -39.11 21.16 -9.51
C ASP A 23 -38.45 20.20 -10.50
N PRO A 24 -39.10 19.80 -11.62
CA PRO A 24 -38.50 18.89 -12.58
C PRO A 24 -37.40 19.62 -13.34
N GLU A 25 -36.17 19.60 -12.81
CA GLU A 25 -35.00 20.20 -13.45
C GLU A 25 -34.73 19.49 -14.78
N ILE A 26 -34.88 20.26 -15.86
CA ILE A 26 -34.33 19.95 -17.18
C ILE A 26 -32.84 19.63 -16.98
N PRO A 27 -32.33 18.47 -17.45
CA PRO A 27 -30.93 18.14 -17.28
C PRO A 27 -30.08 19.21 -17.99
N ILE A 28 -29.36 20.00 -17.20
CA ILE A 28 -28.41 20.98 -17.71
C ILE A 28 -27.33 20.26 -18.51
N THR A 29 -26.96 20.82 -19.67
CA THR A 29 -25.85 20.26 -20.45
C THR A 29 -24.55 20.42 -19.68
N LEU A 30 -23.57 19.54 -19.94
CA LEU A 30 -22.25 19.60 -19.31
C LEU A 30 -21.59 20.98 -19.48
N ASP A 31 -21.79 21.63 -20.62
CA ASP A 31 -21.26 22.97 -20.88
C ASP A 31 -21.95 24.05 -20.04
N ALA A 32 -23.27 23.96 -19.86
CA ALA A 32 -24.00 24.87 -18.96
C ALA A 32 -23.60 24.66 -17.48
N ALA A 33 -23.36 23.41 -17.07
CA ALA A 33 -22.87 23.07 -15.75
C ALA A 33 -21.44 23.60 -15.51
N ARG A 34 -20.55 23.46 -16.50
CA ARG A 34 -19.18 24.01 -16.46
C ARG A 34 -19.19 25.53 -16.33
N GLU A 35 -20.02 26.21 -17.09
CA GLU A 35 -20.10 27.67 -17.05
C GLU A 35 -20.68 28.17 -15.73
N MET A 36 -21.73 27.53 -15.21
CA MET A 36 -22.24 27.83 -13.87
C MET A 36 -21.19 27.59 -12.78
N GLY A 37 -20.44 26.48 -12.86
CA GLY A 37 -19.35 26.19 -11.94
C GLY A 37 -18.24 27.24 -12.01
N ARG A 38 -17.88 27.68 -13.23
CA ARG A 38 -16.90 28.76 -13.47
C ARG A 38 -17.35 30.08 -12.84
N VAL A 39 -18.59 30.50 -13.08
CA VAL A 39 -19.13 31.76 -12.54
C VAL A 39 -19.23 31.72 -11.01
N LYS A 40 -19.53 30.56 -10.42
CA LYS A 40 -19.62 30.37 -8.96
C LYS A 40 -18.28 30.01 -8.31
N SER A 41 -17.20 29.93 -9.08
CA SER A 41 -15.88 29.53 -8.56
C SER A 41 -15.30 30.62 -7.66
N ARG A 42 -15.23 30.32 -6.36
CA ARG A 42 -14.53 31.16 -5.37
C ARG A 42 -13.07 31.44 -5.77
N PHE A 43 -12.44 30.51 -6.51
CA PHE A 43 -11.06 30.64 -7.00
C PHE A 43 -10.89 31.70 -8.08
N LEU A 44 -11.91 31.94 -8.92
CA LEU A 44 -11.88 32.99 -9.95
C LEU A 44 -12.29 34.37 -9.40
N SER A 45 -13.07 34.39 -8.32
CA SER A 45 -13.50 35.63 -7.63
C SER A 45 -12.53 36.12 -6.55
N ALA A 46 -11.54 35.31 -6.18
CA ALA A 46 -10.48 35.73 -5.27
C ALA A 46 -9.55 36.69 -6.03
N ASN A 47 -9.79 37.99 -5.89
CA ASN A 47 -8.85 39.01 -6.34
C ASN A 47 -7.47 38.70 -5.76
N ASP A 48 -6.50 38.65 -6.67
CA ASP A 48 -5.06 38.51 -6.51
C ASP A 48 -4.50 39.33 -5.33
N THR A 49 -4.66 38.78 -4.13
CA THR A 49 -4.01 39.23 -2.90
C THR A 49 -3.06 38.16 -2.40
N SER A 50 -2.36 37.52 -3.35
CA SER A 50 -1.09 36.89 -3.06
C SER A 50 -0.11 38.02 -2.71
N THR A 51 0.23 38.09 -1.43
CA THR A 51 1.31 38.92 -0.92
C THR A 51 2.56 38.68 -1.75
N LYS A 52 3.02 39.71 -2.47
CA LYS A 52 4.35 39.78 -3.10
C LYS A 52 5.44 39.63 -2.04
N THR A 53 5.76 38.40 -1.63
CA THR A 53 7.09 38.08 -1.17
C THR A 53 8.03 38.36 -2.34
N LYS A 54 9.00 39.25 -2.15
CA LYS A 54 10.02 39.54 -3.17
C LYS A 54 10.67 38.22 -3.58
N ASP A 55 10.38 37.75 -4.79
CA ASP A 55 11.05 36.62 -5.43
C ASP A 55 12.56 36.85 -5.44
N VAL A 56 13.28 36.23 -4.51
CA VAL A 56 14.72 36.09 -4.65
C VAL A 56 14.91 34.98 -5.68
N ILE A 57 15.11 35.37 -6.93
CA ILE A 57 15.45 34.45 -8.02
C ILE A 57 16.70 33.66 -7.56
N PRO A 58 16.62 32.33 -7.38
CA PRO A 58 17.74 31.55 -6.91
C PRO A 58 18.89 31.64 -7.92
N LYS A 59 20.12 31.81 -7.43
CA LYS A 59 21.31 31.90 -8.28
C LYS A 59 22.02 30.55 -8.37
N ALA A 60 22.56 30.26 -9.55
CA ALA A 60 23.31 29.04 -9.80
C ALA A 60 24.56 29.03 -8.91
N ASN A 61 24.84 27.91 -8.25
CA ASN A 61 26.01 27.74 -7.39
C ASN A 61 27.25 27.41 -8.24
N LEU A 62 27.65 28.40 -9.05
CA LEU A 62 28.81 28.28 -9.94
C LEU A 62 30.14 28.27 -9.18
N SER A 63 30.16 28.70 -7.92
CA SER A 63 31.34 28.62 -7.05
C SER A 63 31.59 27.18 -6.60
N HIS A 64 30.55 26.47 -6.13
CA HIS A 64 30.67 25.06 -5.78
C HIS A 64 31.03 24.21 -6.99
N PHE A 65 30.42 24.51 -8.15
CA PHE A 65 30.81 23.87 -9.39
C PHE A 65 32.30 24.05 -9.69
N ARG A 66 32.81 25.29 -9.68
CA ARG A 66 34.20 25.57 -10.03
C ARG A 66 35.21 24.96 -9.06
N ASN A 67 34.90 24.97 -7.77
CA ASN A 67 35.85 24.60 -6.72
C ASN A 67 35.84 23.10 -6.39
N SER A 68 34.69 22.44 -6.54
CA SER A 68 34.49 21.07 -6.05
C SER A 68 34.10 20.10 -7.15
N VAL A 69 33.16 20.47 -8.02
CA VAL A 69 32.63 19.54 -9.05
C VAL A 69 33.52 19.49 -10.30
N ARG A 70 33.93 20.64 -10.83
CA ARG A 70 34.74 20.73 -12.05
C ARG A 70 36.07 19.97 -11.94
N PRO A 71 36.82 20.02 -10.83
CA PRO A 71 38.02 19.21 -10.67
C PRO A 71 37.73 17.71 -10.75
N LEU A 72 36.64 17.25 -10.15
CA LEU A 72 36.23 15.84 -10.19
C LEU A 72 35.84 15.39 -11.60
N LEU A 73 35.07 16.21 -12.33
CA LEU A 73 34.72 15.95 -13.73
C LEU A 73 35.95 15.95 -14.65
N THR A 74 36.91 16.85 -14.38
CA THR A 74 38.16 16.92 -15.14
C THR A 74 39.00 15.67 -14.91
N LYS A 75 39.10 15.22 -13.65
CA LYS A 75 39.89 14.05 -13.27
C LYS A 75 39.27 12.76 -13.79
N SER A 76 37.95 12.62 -13.68
CA SER A 76 37.27 11.30 -13.74
C SER A 76 36.40 11.11 -14.98
N CYS A 77 36.12 12.18 -15.74
CA CYS A 77 35.19 12.12 -16.88
C CYS A 77 35.81 12.62 -18.19
N LEU A 78 36.76 13.56 -18.13
CA LEU A 78 37.23 14.27 -19.31
C LEU A 78 38.08 13.40 -20.26
N ALA A 79 38.69 12.33 -19.78
CA ALA A 79 39.41 11.38 -20.61
C ALA A 79 38.50 10.68 -21.65
N CYS A 80 37.25 10.40 -21.29
CA CYS A 80 36.28 9.71 -22.14
C CYS A 80 35.18 10.63 -22.72
N HIS A 81 34.87 11.74 -22.04
CA HIS A 81 33.83 12.72 -22.42
C HIS A 81 34.41 14.13 -22.60
N GLY A 82 35.54 14.25 -23.29
CA GLY A 82 36.29 15.48 -23.50
C GLY A 82 36.59 15.79 -24.98
N PRO A 83 37.52 16.71 -25.26
CA PRO A 83 37.87 17.11 -26.63
C PRO A 83 38.42 15.99 -27.49
N ASP A 84 39.16 15.07 -26.89
CA ASP A 84 39.87 14.01 -27.61
C ASP A 84 39.01 12.74 -27.80
N LYS A 85 38.10 12.47 -26.87
CA LYS A 85 37.19 11.31 -26.88
C LYS A 85 35.81 11.75 -26.42
N SER A 86 34.77 11.36 -27.16
CA SER A 86 33.37 11.78 -26.92
C SER A 86 32.45 10.59 -26.84
N GLU A 87 32.65 9.73 -25.85
CA GLU A 87 31.81 8.56 -25.63
C GLU A 87 30.35 8.94 -25.35
N GLY A 88 29.42 8.13 -25.84
CA GLY A 88 27.98 8.39 -25.73
C GLY A 88 27.51 9.69 -26.40
N ARG A 89 28.32 10.31 -27.27
CA ARG A 89 28.07 11.66 -27.83
C ARG A 89 27.92 12.74 -26.74
N LEU A 90 28.49 12.52 -25.56
CA LEU A 90 28.47 13.45 -24.44
C LEU A 90 29.82 14.15 -24.29
N ARG A 91 29.77 15.48 -24.16
CA ARG A 91 30.94 16.37 -24.00
C ARG A 91 30.83 17.17 -22.71
N VAL A 92 31.35 16.61 -21.62
CA VAL A 92 31.22 17.19 -20.27
C VAL A 92 31.94 18.55 -20.18
N ASP A 93 33.01 18.74 -20.94
CA ASP A 93 33.76 20.00 -21.03
C ASP A 93 32.97 21.15 -21.66
N GLN A 94 31.96 20.85 -22.48
CA GLN A 94 31.12 21.85 -23.15
C GLN A 94 29.81 22.14 -22.42
N LEU A 95 29.47 21.37 -21.39
CA LEU A 95 28.22 21.54 -20.66
C LEU A 95 28.20 22.86 -19.91
N ASN A 96 27.14 23.63 -20.10
CA ASN A 96 26.94 24.86 -19.34
C ASN A 96 26.58 24.52 -17.88
N PRO A 97 27.41 24.88 -16.88
CA PRO A 97 27.15 24.55 -15.48
C PRO A 97 26.02 25.38 -14.85
N ASN A 98 25.47 26.35 -15.57
CA ASN A 98 24.31 27.11 -15.13
C ASN A 98 23.03 26.41 -15.59
N LEU A 99 22.52 25.49 -14.78
CA LEU A 99 21.29 24.76 -15.08
C LEU A 99 20.04 25.66 -15.05
N LEU A 100 20.10 26.87 -14.50
CA LEU A 100 18.96 27.78 -14.44
C LEU A 100 18.55 28.32 -15.82
N SER A 101 19.56 28.65 -16.63
CA SER A 101 19.37 29.31 -17.92
C SER A 101 20.06 28.60 -19.09
N GLY A 102 20.83 27.55 -18.79
CA GLY A 102 21.55 26.76 -19.79
C GLY A 102 20.60 25.87 -20.60
N SER A 103 21.02 25.57 -21.83
CA SER A 103 20.36 24.61 -22.73
C SER A 103 20.57 23.16 -22.33
N ASP A 104 21.62 22.88 -21.55
CA ASP A 104 22.20 21.53 -21.44
C ASP A 104 21.66 20.72 -20.25
N ILE A 105 20.46 21.06 -19.76
CA ILE A 105 19.86 20.39 -18.61
C ILE A 105 19.58 18.91 -18.90
N GLY A 106 19.19 18.58 -20.14
CA GLY A 106 18.95 17.20 -20.54
C GLY A 106 20.19 16.34 -20.36
N GLN A 107 21.35 16.88 -20.74
CA GLN A 107 22.65 16.24 -20.60
C GLN A 107 23.09 16.17 -19.14
N TRP A 108 22.89 17.23 -18.36
CA TRP A 108 23.15 17.18 -16.91
C TRP A 108 22.26 16.19 -16.16
N ARG A 109 21.03 15.96 -16.64
CA ARG A 109 20.13 14.93 -16.11
C ARG A 109 20.66 13.53 -16.43
N GLU A 110 21.19 13.33 -17.63
CA GLU A 110 21.83 12.07 -17.99
C GLU A 110 23.04 11.80 -17.10
N VAL A 111 23.89 12.81 -16.90
CA VAL A 111 25.03 12.74 -15.97
C VAL A 111 24.58 12.43 -14.55
N TYR A 112 23.48 13.04 -14.08
CA TYR A 112 22.91 12.73 -12.77
C TYR A 112 22.48 11.27 -12.67
N ASN A 113 21.75 10.75 -13.66
CA ASN A 113 21.22 9.39 -13.67
C ASN A 113 22.35 8.34 -13.60
N VAL A 114 23.35 8.43 -14.49
CA VAL A 114 24.45 7.46 -14.54
C VAL A 114 25.33 7.55 -13.29
N LEU A 115 25.46 8.73 -12.69
CA LEU A 115 26.23 8.89 -11.44
C LEU A 115 25.45 8.39 -10.22
N SER A 116 24.13 8.61 -10.14
CA SER A 116 23.30 8.13 -9.04
C SER A 116 23.17 6.62 -9.03
N ASN A 117 23.16 5.99 -10.21
CA ASN A 117 23.11 4.53 -10.37
C ASN A 117 24.49 3.86 -10.24
N SER A 118 25.55 4.64 -10.02
CA SER A 118 26.93 4.14 -9.97
C SER A 118 27.43 3.48 -11.27
N GLU A 119 26.83 3.79 -12.41
CA GLU A 119 27.19 3.24 -13.74
C GLU A 119 28.47 3.86 -14.31
N MET A 120 28.79 5.09 -13.89
CA MET A 120 29.97 5.83 -14.37
C MET A 120 30.83 6.30 -13.20
N PRO A 121 32.17 6.27 -13.31
CA PRO A 121 32.97 5.65 -14.38
C PRO A 121 32.86 4.12 -14.36
N PRO A 122 32.97 3.44 -15.52
CA PRO A 122 32.79 2.00 -15.60
C PRO A 122 33.97 1.25 -14.97
N GLU A 123 33.72 0.00 -14.54
CA GLU A 123 34.68 -0.77 -13.72
C GLU A 123 35.96 -1.15 -14.48
N ASP A 124 35.91 -1.18 -15.81
CA ASP A 124 37.04 -1.44 -16.69
C ASP A 124 38.02 -0.25 -16.83
N GLU A 125 37.68 0.90 -16.24
CA GLU A 125 38.46 2.13 -16.24
C GLU A 125 38.83 2.58 -14.80
N PRO A 126 39.57 1.76 -14.03
CA PRO A 126 39.79 1.96 -12.59
C PRO A 126 40.59 3.21 -12.26
N ASP A 127 41.40 3.72 -13.20
CA ASP A 127 42.18 4.95 -13.06
C ASP A 127 41.29 6.19 -12.90
N PHE A 128 40.01 6.08 -13.28
CA PHE A 128 39.04 7.17 -13.22
C PHE A 128 37.99 6.98 -12.11
N ALA A 129 38.03 5.90 -11.34
CA ALA A 129 37.00 5.59 -10.34
C ALA A 129 36.74 6.73 -9.33
N LEU A 130 35.47 6.99 -9.05
CA LEU A 130 35.03 7.96 -8.06
C LEU A 130 34.86 7.31 -6.69
N THR A 131 35.32 8.00 -5.64
CA THR A 131 34.96 7.62 -4.27
C THR A 131 33.48 7.89 -4.01
N ASN A 132 32.85 7.17 -3.06
CA ASN A 132 31.46 7.43 -2.68
C ASN A 132 31.22 8.89 -2.24
N ALA A 133 32.20 9.50 -1.58
CA ALA A 133 32.13 10.90 -1.17
C ALA A 133 32.17 11.86 -2.36
N ASP A 134 33.03 11.60 -3.35
CA ASP A 134 33.15 12.43 -4.55
C ASP A 134 31.91 12.29 -5.45
N ARG A 135 31.42 11.07 -5.62
CA ARG A 135 30.15 10.79 -6.33
C ARG A 135 29.00 11.53 -5.67
N GLY A 136 28.86 11.40 -4.35
CA GLY A 136 27.86 12.12 -3.56
C GLY A 136 27.94 13.63 -3.76
N ASN A 137 29.15 14.21 -3.77
CA ASN A 137 29.34 15.64 -3.97
C ASN A 137 28.85 16.15 -5.34
N ILE A 138 29.08 15.37 -6.41
CA ILE A 138 28.58 15.71 -7.75
C ILE A 138 27.07 15.59 -7.81
N VAL A 139 26.52 14.48 -7.27
CA VAL A 139 25.08 14.20 -7.22
C VAL A 139 24.33 15.27 -6.42
N ASP A 140 24.87 15.69 -5.27
CA ASP A 140 24.29 16.71 -4.41
C ASP A 140 24.26 18.08 -5.09
N TRP A 141 25.36 18.46 -5.76
CA TRP A 141 25.40 19.69 -6.54
C TRP A 141 24.41 19.67 -7.69
N LEU A 142 24.37 18.58 -8.47
CA LEU A 142 23.45 18.42 -9.59
C LEU A 142 22.00 18.49 -9.12
N SER A 143 21.65 17.75 -8.05
CA SER A 143 20.33 17.78 -7.44
C SER A 143 19.96 19.21 -7.01
N GLY A 144 20.89 19.91 -6.33
CA GLY A 144 20.68 21.29 -5.88
C GLY A 144 20.50 22.29 -7.03
N GLU A 145 21.26 22.19 -8.12
CA GLU A 145 21.14 23.08 -9.27
C GLU A 145 19.93 22.75 -10.15
N LEU A 146 19.60 21.46 -10.33
CA LEU A 146 18.36 21.01 -10.97
C LEU A 146 17.12 21.51 -10.21
N ASN A 147 17.18 21.55 -8.87
CA ASN A 147 16.13 22.11 -8.02
C ASN A 147 15.90 23.61 -8.29
N LYS A 148 16.98 24.42 -8.29
CA LYS A 148 16.89 25.84 -8.61
C LYS A 148 16.41 26.07 -10.06
N ALA A 149 16.88 25.24 -10.99
CA ALA A 149 16.51 25.31 -12.40
C ALA A 149 15.03 25.01 -12.61
N SER A 150 14.53 24.01 -11.89
CA SER A 150 13.10 23.76 -11.77
C SER A 150 12.41 25.03 -11.27
N LEU A 151 12.85 25.63 -10.14
CA LEU A 151 12.26 26.85 -9.56
C LEU A 151 12.11 28.02 -10.53
N ILE A 152 13.10 28.27 -11.39
CA ILE A 152 13.03 29.35 -12.38
C ILE A 152 12.14 28.98 -13.57
N ARG A 153 12.10 27.70 -13.94
CA ARG A 153 11.18 27.19 -14.96
C ARG A 153 9.74 27.13 -14.45
N ARG A 154 9.49 27.00 -13.14
CA ARG A 154 8.16 27.11 -12.50
C ARG A 154 7.46 28.44 -12.83
N ASN A 155 8.23 29.52 -12.95
CA ASN A 155 7.73 30.86 -13.27
C ASN A 155 7.65 31.15 -14.78
N ARG A 156 8.04 30.21 -15.64
CA ARG A 156 7.88 30.29 -17.09
C ARG A 156 6.78 29.30 -17.50
N LYS A 157 5.97 29.64 -18.51
CA LYS A 157 4.84 28.80 -19.01
C LYS A 157 5.24 27.42 -19.57
N ASP A 158 6.50 27.01 -19.44
CA ASP A 158 6.99 25.69 -19.85
C ASP A 158 6.99 24.74 -18.63
N HIS A 159 5.89 24.02 -18.46
CA HIS A 159 5.76 23.01 -17.41
C HIS A 159 6.71 21.83 -17.68
N SER A 160 7.78 21.71 -16.90
CA SER A 160 8.60 20.48 -16.83
C SER A 160 7.86 19.44 -15.99
N SER A 161 7.37 18.38 -16.62
CA SER A 161 6.60 17.30 -16.02
C SER A 161 7.47 16.25 -15.28
N PHE A 162 8.55 16.67 -14.65
CA PHE A 162 9.44 15.77 -13.91
C PHE A 162 9.01 15.75 -12.45
N ARG A 163 8.37 14.65 -12.04
CA ARG A 163 7.74 14.51 -10.72
C ARG A 163 7.97 13.11 -10.19
N ARG A 164 8.47 13.02 -8.96
CA ARG A 164 8.50 11.76 -8.22
C ARG A 164 7.08 11.34 -7.83
N LEU A 165 6.81 10.04 -7.78
CA LEU A 165 5.63 9.50 -7.10
C LEU A 165 5.61 9.98 -5.64
N THR A 166 4.46 10.43 -5.16
CA THR A 166 4.26 10.65 -3.72
C THR A 166 4.37 9.34 -2.94
N LYS A 167 4.48 9.39 -1.62
CA LYS A 167 4.47 8.24 -0.72
C LYS A 167 3.25 7.35 -0.95
N TYR A 168 2.06 7.94 -1.09
CA TYR A 168 0.84 7.16 -1.31
C TYR A 168 0.82 6.56 -2.71
N GLU A 169 1.29 7.27 -3.74
CA GLU A 169 1.37 6.70 -5.09
C GLU A 169 2.43 5.60 -5.21
N TYR A 170 3.56 5.76 -4.55
CA TYR A 170 4.59 4.72 -4.47
C TYR A 170 4.06 3.50 -3.70
N ASN A 171 3.30 3.72 -2.62
CA ASN A 171 2.64 2.66 -1.89
C ASN A 171 1.67 1.88 -2.80
N TYR A 172 0.73 2.56 -3.45
CA TYR A 172 -0.24 1.92 -4.35
C TYR A 172 0.45 1.25 -5.55
N ALA A 173 1.50 1.87 -6.10
CA ALA A 173 2.30 1.27 -7.16
C ALA A 173 2.92 -0.07 -6.72
N LEU A 174 3.45 -0.17 -5.50
CA LEU A 174 3.97 -1.43 -4.97
C LEU A 174 2.84 -2.44 -4.66
N GLN A 175 1.70 -1.98 -4.14
CA GLN A 175 0.55 -2.86 -3.86
C GLN A 175 0.02 -3.49 -5.16
N ASP A 176 -0.17 -2.71 -6.21
CA ASP A 176 -0.68 -3.18 -7.50
C ASP A 176 0.36 -3.99 -8.27
N LEU A 177 1.64 -3.65 -8.13
CA LEU A 177 2.74 -4.42 -8.73
C LEU A 177 2.87 -5.81 -8.10
N LEU A 178 2.79 -5.89 -6.77
CA LEU A 178 3.13 -7.09 -6.00
C LEU A 178 1.90 -7.87 -5.50
N GLY A 179 0.70 -7.36 -5.72
CA GLY A 179 -0.56 -7.96 -5.24
C GLY A 179 -0.69 -7.95 -3.71
N LEU A 180 0.00 -7.03 -3.02
CA LEU A 180 0.02 -6.95 -1.56
C LEU A 180 -0.98 -5.87 -1.08
N PRO A 181 -1.98 -6.19 -0.25
CA PRO A 181 -3.01 -5.23 0.16
C PRO A 181 -2.61 -4.35 1.36
N TYR A 182 -1.32 -4.19 1.66
CA TYR A 182 -0.80 -3.59 2.90
C TYR A 182 0.02 -2.33 2.64
N ASP A 183 0.15 -1.43 3.62
CA ASP A 183 1.00 -0.24 3.49
C ASP A 183 2.49 -0.61 3.58
N LEU A 184 3.17 -0.50 2.45
CA LEU A 184 4.58 -0.85 2.24
C LEU A 184 5.49 0.37 2.39
N ALA A 185 4.97 1.59 2.20
CA ALA A 185 5.77 2.81 2.13
C ALA A 185 5.84 3.59 3.47
N ASN A 186 5.41 2.96 4.56
CA ASN A 186 5.32 3.57 5.90
C ASN A 186 6.57 4.33 6.37
N LYS A 187 7.77 3.84 6.02
CA LYS A 187 9.06 4.44 6.41
C LYS A 187 9.36 5.77 5.70
N LEU A 188 8.69 6.07 4.59
CA LEU A 188 8.89 7.35 3.91
C LEU A 188 8.29 8.50 4.74
N PRO A 189 9.00 9.64 4.86
CA PRO A 189 8.44 10.81 5.50
C PRO A 189 7.24 11.34 4.69
N PRO A 190 6.24 11.97 5.35
CA PRO A 190 5.11 12.56 4.65
C PRO A 190 5.56 13.74 3.76
N GLU A 191 4.88 13.95 2.64
CA GLU A 191 5.11 15.10 1.76
C GLU A 191 4.73 16.42 2.41
N ALA A 192 5.47 17.47 2.06
CA ALA A 192 5.02 18.84 2.29
C ALA A 192 3.83 19.15 1.37
N THR A 193 2.79 19.75 1.94
CA THR A 193 1.61 20.24 1.21
C THR A 193 1.91 21.61 0.62
N THR A 194 1.56 21.86 -0.65
CA THR A 194 1.63 23.22 -1.22
C THR A 194 0.62 24.17 -0.55
N GLU A 195 0.77 25.48 -0.75
CA GLU A 195 -0.22 26.48 -0.29
C GLU A 195 -1.64 26.18 -0.81
N ASP A 196 -1.74 25.58 -2.00
CA ASP A 196 -3.01 25.16 -2.62
C ASP A 196 -3.54 23.79 -2.13
N GLY A 197 -2.86 23.14 -1.17
CA GLY A 197 -3.34 21.88 -0.58
C GLY A 197 -2.89 20.61 -1.31
N PHE A 198 -2.09 20.71 -2.38
CA PHE A 198 -1.65 19.56 -3.18
C PHE A 198 -0.35 18.96 -2.63
N LYS A 199 -0.33 17.63 -2.47
CA LYS A 199 0.87 16.85 -2.09
C LYS A 199 1.62 16.28 -3.30
N ASN A 200 1.00 16.34 -4.47
CA ASN A 200 1.50 15.80 -5.73
C ASN A 200 2.20 16.86 -6.60
N SER A 201 2.55 18.01 -6.03
CA SER A 201 3.26 19.05 -6.77
C SER A 201 4.71 18.61 -7.05
N SER A 202 5.11 18.67 -8.33
CA SER A 202 6.50 18.45 -8.75
C SER A 202 7.50 19.37 -8.04
N GLU A 203 7.01 20.46 -7.45
CA GLU A 203 7.79 21.52 -6.81
C GLU A 203 8.35 21.15 -5.43
N LEU A 204 7.73 20.19 -4.74
CA LEU A 204 8.07 19.78 -3.36
C LEU A 204 8.56 18.33 -3.24
N LEU A 205 8.54 17.58 -4.35
CA LEU A 205 8.87 16.15 -4.38
C LEU A 205 10.33 15.92 -4.80
N GLN A 206 11.24 16.22 -3.87
CA GLN A 206 12.70 16.05 -4.03
C GLN A 206 13.15 14.66 -3.55
N MET A 207 14.39 14.26 -3.90
CA MET A 207 15.08 13.06 -3.40
C MET A 207 16.46 13.40 -2.83
N SER A 208 16.79 12.82 -1.67
CA SER A 208 18.17 12.74 -1.14
C SER A 208 18.74 11.32 -1.32
N ALA A 209 20.07 11.17 -1.22
CA ALA A 209 20.72 9.85 -1.25
C ALA A 209 20.19 8.89 -0.17
N ILE A 210 19.89 9.41 1.03
CA ILE A 210 19.26 8.65 2.13
C ILE A 210 17.86 8.14 1.73
N GLN A 211 17.10 8.95 0.97
CA GLN A 211 15.80 8.52 0.49
C GLN A 211 15.91 7.40 -0.56
N PHE A 212 16.95 7.38 -1.40
CA PHE A 212 17.20 6.28 -2.33
C PHE A 212 17.42 4.94 -1.62
N GLU A 213 18.29 4.91 -0.59
CA GLU A 213 18.49 3.71 0.24
C GLU A 213 17.18 3.26 0.88
N THR A 214 16.37 4.21 1.36
CA THR A 214 15.06 3.93 1.94
C THR A 214 14.10 3.32 0.92
N TYR A 215 14.09 3.81 -0.34
CA TYR A 215 13.28 3.24 -1.42
C TYR A 215 13.67 1.80 -1.73
N ARG A 216 14.97 1.54 -1.88
CA ARG A 216 15.50 0.19 -2.12
C ARG A 216 15.14 -0.75 -0.97
N GLU A 217 15.30 -0.30 0.28
CA GLU A 217 14.97 -1.10 1.47
C GLU A 217 13.46 -1.43 1.52
N ILE A 218 12.60 -0.47 1.20
CA ILE A 218 11.16 -0.69 1.10
C ILE A 218 10.85 -1.69 -0.02
N GLY A 219 11.44 -1.51 -1.20
CA GLY A 219 11.28 -2.40 -2.35
C GLY A 219 11.68 -3.83 -2.02
N LEU A 220 12.84 -4.03 -1.39
CA LEU A 220 13.33 -5.34 -0.98
C LEU A 220 12.41 -6.01 0.05
N ASN A 221 11.96 -5.27 1.07
CA ASN A 221 11.04 -5.81 2.07
C ASN A 221 9.68 -6.18 1.46
N ALA A 222 9.19 -5.38 0.51
CA ALA A 222 7.95 -5.67 -0.22
C ALA A 222 8.09 -6.92 -1.09
N LEU A 223 9.20 -7.06 -1.82
CA LEU A 223 9.52 -8.24 -2.63
C LEU A 223 9.63 -9.51 -1.77
N LYS A 224 10.29 -9.44 -0.61
CA LYS A 224 10.38 -10.55 0.36
C LYS A 224 9.03 -10.95 0.93
N ARG A 225 8.07 -10.02 1.03
CA ARG A 225 6.69 -10.32 1.43
C ARG A 225 5.86 -10.94 0.29
N ALA A 226 6.14 -10.54 -0.95
CA ALA A 226 5.44 -11.05 -2.13
C ALA A 226 5.89 -12.46 -2.54
N THR A 227 7.13 -12.82 -2.20
CA THR A 227 7.78 -14.05 -2.65
C THR A 227 7.94 -15.06 -1.51
N VAL A 228 8.06 -16.34 -1.87
CA VAL A 228 8.28 -17.45 -0.95
C VAL A 228 9.49 -18.26 -1.43
N THR A 229 10.12 -18.99 -0.51
CA THR A 229 11.24 -19.88 -0.81
C THR A 229 10.99 -21.26 -0.24
N GLY A 230 11.43 -22.30 -0.97
CA GLY A 230 11.36 -23.69 -0.52
C GLY A 230 9.97 -24.32 -0.56
N GLU A 231 9.74 -25.28 0.33
CA GLU A 231 8.47 -26.02 0.43
C GLU A 231 7.39 -25.19 1.13
N GLN A 232 6.13 -25.54 0.86
CA GLN A 232 4.98 -24.90 1.50
C GLN A 232 5.08 -25.03 3.03
N PRO A 233 5.04 -23.92 3.79
CA PRO A 233 5.12 -23.99 5.24
C PRO A 233 3.86 -24.68 5.80
N VAL A 234 4.07 -25.50 6.83
CA VAL A 234 2.96 -26.20 7.51
C VAL A 234 2.09 -25.19 8.25
N ALA A 235 0.82 -25.10 7.85
CA ALA A 235 -0.14 -24.23 8.49
C ALA A 235 -0.55 -24.73 9.87
N VAL A 236 -0.70 -23.80 10.80
CA VAL A 236 -1.35 -24.03 12.10
C VAL A 236 -2.83 -23.75 11.95
N THR A 237 -3.66 -24.79 12.11
CA THR A 237 -5.11 -24.71 11.94
C THR A 237 -5.83 -24.92 13.27
N TYR A 238 -6.72 -24.01 13.64
CA TYR A 238 -7.66 -24.15 14.75
C TYR A 238 -9.04 -24.43 14.18
N ILE A 239 -9.71 -25.46 14.71
CA ILE A 239 -11.09 -25.80 14.37
C ILE A 239 -11.95 -25.62 15.62
N ILE A 240 -12.96 -24.76 15.54
CA ILE A 240 -13.84 -24.43 16.65
C ILE A 240 -15.28 -24.69 16.20
N SER A 241 -15.77 -25.89 16.52
CA SER A 241 -17.15 -26.29 16.29
C SER A 241 -18.00 -25.94 17.50
N MET A 242 -19.11 -25.22 17.30
CA MET A 242 -19.99 -24.85 18.42
C MET A 242 -20.65 -26.07 19.08
N GLY A 243 -20.87 -27.16 18.34
CA GLY A 243 -21.33 -28.43 18.90
C GLY A 243 -20.32 -29.03 19.89
N GLN A 244 -19.03 -29.01 19.54
CA GLN A 244 -17.97 -29.47 20.45
C GLN A 244 -17.83 -28.55 21.67
N GLU A 245 -17.93 -27.23 21.47
CA GLU A 245 -17.88 -26.27 22.58
C GLU A 245 -19.08 -26.44 23.54
N MET A 246 -20.28 -26.71 23.03
CA MET A 246 -21.44 -26.97 23.87
C MET A 246 -21.29 -28.28 24.66
N HIS A 247 -20.77 -29.33 24.03
CA HIS A 247 -20.46 -30.58 24.71
C HIS A 247 -19.42 -30.37 25.84
N LYS A 248 -18.37 -29.58 25.60
CA LYS A 248 -17.39 -29.20 26.63
C LYS A 248 -18.03 -28.40 27.77
N ALA A 249 -18.87 -27.41 27.44
CA ALA A 249 -19.47 -26.50 28.42
C ALA A 249 -20.49 -27.20 29.34
N THR A 250 -21.28 -28.14 28.79
CA THR A 250 -22.22 -28.97 29.57
C THR A 250 -21.49 -30.03 30.39
N GLY A 251 -20.28 -30.45 29.96
CA GLY A 251 -19.56 -31.55 30.60
C GLY A 251 -20.32 -32.87 30.54
N GLY A 252 -21.16 -33.04 29.50
CA GLY A 252 -22.06 -34.18 29.34
C GLY A 252 -23.25 -34.20 30.30
N LYS A 253 -23.55 -33.09 30.99
CA LYS A 253 -24.69 -32.97 31.91
C LYS A 253 -25.62 -31.82 31.48
N ASP A 254 -26.89 -32.15 31.29
CA ASP A 254 -27.92 -31.23 30.80
C ASP A 254 -28.46 -30.27 31.88
N ASP A 255 -28.12 -30.48 33.15
CA ASP A 255 -28.59 -29.70 34.31
C ASP A 255 -28.11 -28.24 34.33
N LYS A 256 -27.13 -27.90 33.48
CA LYS A 256 -26.57 -26.54 33.33
C LYS A 256 -27.17 -25.76 32.16
N THR A 257 -28.13 -26.35 31.45
CA THR A 257 -28.77 -25.74 30.28
C THR A 257 -30.04 -24.99 30.68
N PHE A 258 -30.45 -24.05 29.86
CA PHE A 258 -31.76 -23.41 29.93
C PHE A 258 -32.58 -23.80 28.69
N ASP A 259 -33.91 -23.78 28.82
CA ASP A 259 -34.81 -24.05 27.71
C ASP A 259 -35.28 -22.74 27.04
N LYS A 260 -35.58 -22.80 25.74
CA LYS A 260 -36.19 -21.69 25.00
C LYS A 260 -37.62 -21.42 25.46
N ASP A 261 -38.33 -22.47 25.88
CA ASP A 261 -39.73 -22.40 26.28
C ASP A 261 -39.90 -21.91 27.74
N ASP A 262 -38.80 -21.77 28.48
CA ASP A 262 -38.82 -21.22 29.83
C ASP A 262 -39.19 -19.73 29.81
N ALA A 263 -40.05 -19.30 30.73
CA ALA A 263 -40.42 -17.88 30.89
C ALA A 263 -39.21 -16.96 31.16
N ALA A 264 -38.09 -17.52 31.64
CA ALA A 264 -36.85 -16.79 31.87
C ALA A 264 -35.98 -16.61 30.60
N TYR A 265 -36.32 -17.26 29.47
CA TYR A 265 -35.51 -17.27 28.25
C TYR A 265 -35.23 -15.86 27.71
N GLY A 266 -36.16 -14.92 27.84
CA GLY A 266 -35.95 -13.53 27.41
C GLY A 266 -34.68 -12.88 27.97
N LYS A 267 -34.28 -13.24 29.21
CA LYS A 267 -33.03 -12.75 29.83
C LYS A 267 -31.78 -13.45 29.30
N ASN A 268 -31.91 -14.71 28.88
CA ASN A 268 -30.81 -15.48 28.30
C ASN A 268 -30.60 -15.11 26.83
N ARG A 269 -31.68 -14.77 26.13
CA ARG A 269 -31.71 -14.37 24.73
C ARG A 269 -30.82 -13.15 24.43
N THR A 270 -30.71 -12.21 25.37
CA THR A 270 -29.89 -11.00 25.24
C THR A 270 -28.42 -11.21 25.62
N ARG A 271 -28.06 -12.37 26.17
CA ARG A 271 -26.68 -12.73 26.54
C ARG A 271 -26.07 -13.62 25.47
N GLN A 272 -24.76 -13.60 25.36
CA GLN A 272 -24.05 -14.54 24.49
C GLN A 272 -24.15 -15.97 25.04
N HIS A 273 -24.57 -16.91 24.19
CA HIS A 273 -24.79 -18.30 24.59
C HIS A 273 -24.68 -19.26 23.40
N LEU A 274 -24.37 -20.52 23.69
CA LEU A 274 -24.54 -21.62 22.75
C LEU A 274 -25.99 -22.10 22.81
N PHE A 275 -26.56 -22.46 21.66
CA PHE A 275 -27.95 -22.84 21.51
C PHE A 275 -28.06 -24.00 20.53
N ASN A 276 -28.70 -25.09 20.96
CA ASN A 276 -29.06 -26.21 20.09
C ASN A 276 -30.44 -25.95 19.50
N GLN A 277 -30.49 -25.73 18.18
CA GLN A 277 -31.72 -25.40 17.47
C GLN A 277 -32.71 -26.57 17.37
N GLU A 278 -32.24 -27.82 17.48
CA GLU A 278 -33.09 -29.00 17.43
C GLU A 278 -33.73 -29.30 18.79
N THR A 279 -32.97 -29.13 19.87
CA THR A 279 -33.45 -29.47 21.22
C THR A 279 -34.03 -28.29 21.99
N GLY A 280 -33.86 -27.05 21.50
CA GLY A 280 -34.27 -25.83 22.21
C GLY A 280 -33.44 -25.49 23.44
N LYS A 281 -32.34 -26.21 23.69
CA LYS A 281 -31.50 -26.03 24.89
C LYS A 281 -30.34 -25.08 24.63
N GLY A 282 -30.05 -24.21 25.59
CA GLY A 282 -28.92 -23.30 25.53
C GLY A 282 -28.04 -23.30 26.78
N ILE A 283 -26.81 -22.79 26.66
CA ILE A 283 -25.87 -22.62 27.77
C ILE A 283 -25.06 -21.34 27.57
N HIS A 284 -24.88 -20.57 28.64
CA HIS A 284 -24.11 -19.33 28.58
C HIS A 284 -22.66 -19.60 28.16
N PHE A 285 -22.14 -18.81 27.21
CA PHE A 285 -20.81 -18.99 26.64
C PHE A 285 -20.23 -17.64 26.24
N SER A 286 -19.20 -17.19 26.95
CA SER A 286 -18.57 -15.88 26.70
C SER A 286 -17.17 -15.98 26.08
N ASN A 287 -16.39 -16.99 26.47
CA ASN A 287 -15.00 -17.14 26.06
C ASN A 287 -14.70 -18.60 25.67
N GLY A 288 -13.79 -18.78 24.71
CA GLY A 288 -13.25 -20.07 24.31
C GLY A 288 -11.74 -20.13 24.49
N LYS A 289 -11.21 -21.36 24.57
CA LYS A 289 -9.79 -21.64 24.42
C LYS A 289 -9.60 -22.66 23.31
N ALA A 290 -8.78 -22.33 22.34
CA ALA A 290 -8.49 -23.19 21.20
C ALA A 290 -7.02 -23.58 21.19
N THR A 291 -6.78 -24.83 20.84
CA THR A 291 -5.45 -25.33 20.49
C THR A 291 -5.47 -25.77 19.03
N PRO A 292 -4.33 -25.71 18.32
CA PRO A 292 -4.27 -26.20 16.95
C PRO A 292 -4.74 -27.65 16.88
N ALA A 293 -5.56 -27.95 15.87
CA ALA A 293 -5.96 -29.30 15.55
C ALA A 293 -4.79 -29.99 14.83
N PRO A 294 -4.27 -31.11 15.36
CA PRO A 294 -3.22 -31.87 14.69
C PRO A 294 -3.66 -32.28 13.28
N GLU A 295 -2.82 -32.06 12.28
CA GLU A 295 -3.04 -32.50 10.88
C GLU A 295 -4.29 -31.94 10.19
N ALA A 296 -4.92 -30.91 10.76
CA ALA A 296 -6.09 -30.30 10.14
C ALA A 296 -5.71 -29.51 8.88
N ALA A 297 -6.18 -29.99 7.73
CA ALA A 297 -6.12 -29.24 6.48
C ALA A 297 -7.00 -27.99 6.56
N ALA A 298 -6.46 -26.83 6.22
CA ALA A 298 -7.22 -25.59 6.10
C ALA A 298 -8.20 -25.65 4.92
N GLY A 299 -9.24 -24.82 4.95
CA GLY A 299 -10.19 -24.71 3.83
C GLY A 299 -11.33 -25.73 3.83
N GLN A 300 -11.46 -26.56 4.87
CA GLN A 300 -12.53 -27.56 4.94
C GLN A 300 -13.91 -26.92 5.08
N THR A 301 -14.93 -27.61 4.56
CA THR A 301 -16.34 -27.18 4.64
C THR A 301 -17.14 -28.32 5.28
N PRO A 302 -17.13 -28.42 6.62
CA PRO A 302 -17.87 -29.48 7.32
C PRO A 302 -19.38 -29.29 7.19
N ALA A 303 -20.16 -30.32 7.51
CA ALA A 303 -21.62 -30.20 7.58
C ALA A 303 -22.05 -29.10 8.57
N ALA A 304 -23.20 -28.47 8.32
CA ALA A 304 -23.79 -27.49 9.22
C ALA A 304 -24.14 -28.14 10.57
N SER A 305 -23.77 -27.49 11.67
CA SER A 305 -24.11 -27.94 13.02
C SER A 305 -25.45 -27.32 13.45
N PRO A 306 -26.35 -28.10 14.10
CA PRO A 306 -27.57 -27.57 14.71
C PRO A 306 -27.29 -26.72 15.96
N VAL A 307 -26.08 -26.85 16.53
CA VAL A 307 -25.61 -26.02 17.63
C VAL A 307 -24.95 -24.77 17.08
N VAL A 308 -25.41 -23.61 17.55
CA VAL A 308 -24.89 -22.28 17.20
C VAL A 308 -24.47 -21.50 18.44
N LEU A 309 -23.49 -20.64 18.28
CA LEU A 309 -23.30 -19.47 19.13
C LEU A 309 -24.28 -18.40 18.68
N VAL A 310 -25.13 -17.98 19.61
CA VAL A 310 -25.93 -16.76 19.48
C VAL A 310 -25.09 -15.59 19.96
N LEU A 311 -24.76 -14.68 19.04
CA LEU A 311 -23.97 -13.48 19.29
C LEU A 311 -24.85 -12.22 19.14
N PRO A 312 -25.40 -11.70 20.25
CA PRO A 312 -26.18 -10.46 20.26
C PRO A 312 -25.38 -9.23 19.84
N ARG A 313 -26.10 -8.13 19.59
CA ARG A 313 -25.53 -6.82 19.29
C ARG A 313 -24.47 -6.40 20.32
N SER A 314 -23.34 -5.88 19.84
CA SER A 314 -22.23 -5.35 20.65
C SER A 314 -21.53 -6.38 21.54
N ASN A 315 -21.89 -7.66 21.48
CA ASN A 315 -21.17 -8.72 22.17
C ASN A 315 -19.96 -9.16 21.33
N GLU A 316 -18.95 -9.69 22.03
CA GLU A 316 -17.72 -10.21 21.43
C GLU A 316 -17.42 -11.61 21.97
N LEU A 317 -17.19 -12.55 21.06
CA LEU A 317 -16.62 -13.86 21.40
C LEU A 317 -15.11 -13.72 21.49
N LYS A 318 -14.54 -13.95 22.67
CA LYS A 318 -13.09 -13.97 22.87
C LYS A 318 -12.52 -15.39 22.89
N ILE A 319 -11.54 -15.65 22.04
CA ILE A 319 -10.88 -16.95 21.88
C ILE A 319 -9.39 -16.82 22.23
N ASP A 320 -8.93 -17.60 23.21
CA ASP A 320 -7.51 -17.79 23.51
C ASP A 320 -6.88 -18.74 22.47
N LEU A 321 -5.93 -18.23 21.67
CA LEU A 321 -5.18 -18.98 20.66
C LEU A 321 -3.83 -19.47 21.17
N GLY A 322 -3.44 -19.11 22.40
CA GLY A 322 -2.17 -19.50 22.99
C GLY A 322 -0.96 -18.94 22.23
N ARG A 323 -0.01 -19.82 21.89
CA ARG A 323 1.35 -19.47 21.40
C ARG A 323 1.68 -19.93 19.98
N PHE A 324 0.73 -20.55 19.29
CA PHE A 324 1.07 -21.37 18.12
C PHE A 324 0.99 -20.63 16.79
N LEU A 325 0.42 -19.42 16.75
CA LEU A 325 0.45 -18.61 15.54
C LEU A 325 1.89 -18.34 15.09
N PRO A 326 2.18 -18.40 13.78
CA PRO A 326 3.47 -17.99 13.23
C PRO A 326 3.68 -16.48 13.43
N ASP A 327 4.91 -16.04 13.20
CA ASP A 327 5.26 -14.61 13.28
C ASP A 327 4.80 -13.86 12.04
N GLU A 328 4.90 -14.50 10.88
CA GLU A 328 4.60 -13.93 9.57
C GLU A 328 3.53 -14.74 8.82
N GLY A 329 3.06 -14.18 7.71
CA GLY A 329 2.09 -14.79 6.81
C GLY A 329 0.63 -14.42 7.11
N ILE A 330 -0.27 -14.92 6.27
CA ILE A 330 -1.70 -14.57 6.34
C ILE A 330 -2.40 -15.50 7.30
N MET A 331 -3.01 -14.94 8.34
CA MET A 331 -3.99 -15.64 9.17
C MET A 331 -5.37 -15.49 8.54
N ARG A 332 -5.89 -16.59 7.98
CA ARG A 332 -7.26 -16.65 7.46
C ARG A 332 -8.22 -17.11 8.56
N VAL A 333 -9.19 -16.27 8.89
CA VAL A 333 -10.29 -16.56 9.83
C VAL A 333 -11.57 -16.78 9.03
N ARG A 334 -12.05 -18.02 8.96
CA ARG A 334 -13.29 -18.41 8.29
C ARG A 334 -14.38 -18.62 9.34
N ILE A 335 -15.47 -17.87 9.23
CA ILE A 335 -16.59 -17.92 10.17
C ILE A 335 -17.83 -18.28 9.37
N ARG A 336 -18.44 -19.43 9.66
CA ARG A 336 -19.75 -19.75 9.10
C ARG A 336 -20.82 -19.06 9.93
N ALA A 337 -21.43 -18.03 9.34
CA ALA A 337 -22.34 -17.13 10.03
C ALA A 337 -23.66 -17.00 9.28
N ARG A 338 -24.71 -16.69 10.03
CA ARG A 338 -26.05 -16.40 9.50
C ARG A 338 -26.82 -15.46 10.42
N ARG A 339 -27.88 -14.88 9.87
CA ARG A 339 -28.79 -14.00 10.60
C ARG A 339 -29.88 -14.81 11.30
N SER A 340 -30.26 -14.42 12.51
CA SER A 340 -31.43 -15.02 13.19
C SER A 340 -32.76 -14.53 12.61
N THR A 341 -32.78 -13.37 11.94
CA THR A 341 -33.95 -12.78 11.28
C THR A 341 -33.53 -11.97 10.05
N MET A 342 -34.43 -11.85 9.07
CA MET A 342 -34.23 -11.13 7.82
C MET A 342 -34.96 -9.77 7.79
N ALA A 343 -35.21 -9.17 8.96
CA ALA A 343 -35.79 -7.83 9.05
C ALA A 343 -34.95 -6.81 8.24
N ALA A 344 -35.60 -6.09 7.32
CA ALA A 344 -34.95 -5.26 6.31
C ALA A 344 -34.29 -3.98 6.89
N ASP A 345 -34.73 -3.54 8.06
CA ASP A 345 -34.22 -2.38 8.82
C ASP A 345 -33.05 -2.73 9.75
N GLU A 346 -32.75 -4.03 9.92
CA GLU A 346 -31.63 -4.49 10.75
C GLU A 346 -30.45 -4.91 9.87
N TYR A 347 -29.24 -4.62 10.32
CA TYR A 347 -28.02 -5.12 9.73
C TYR A 347 -27.07 -5.62 10.81
N ALA A 348 -26.23 -6.58 10.46
CA ALA A 348 -25.15 -7.05 11.30
C ALA A 348 -23.90 -7.27 10.46
N ALA A 349 -22.76 -6.96 11.06
CA ALA A 349 -21.45 -7.19 10.50
C ALA A 349 -20.51 -7.74 11.58
N LEU A 350 -19.47 -8.46 11.16
CA LEU A 350 -18.44 -8.99 12.04
C LEU A 350 -17.19 -8.13 11.95
N ARG A 351 -16.59 -7.87 13.10
CA ARG A 351 -15.30 -7.19 13.27
C ARG A 351 -14.34 -8.10 14.03
N LEU A 352 -13.07 -8.11 13.61
CA LEU A 352 -12.02 -8.83 14.32
C LEU A 352 -11.16 -7.88 15.17
N ILE A 353 -10.93 -8.26 16.42
CA ILE A 353 -10.03 -7.57 17.34
C ILE A 353 -8.98 -8.57 17.81
N PHE A 354 -7.73 -8.13 17.93
CA PHE A 354 -6.63 -8.92 18.49
C PHE A 354 -6.11 -8.26 19.75
N SER A 355 -5.81 -9.06 20.76
CA SER A 355 -5.33 -8.55 22.03
C SER A 355 -4.33 -9.51 22.68
N ALA A 356 -3.48 -8.97 23.53
CA ALA A 356 -2.70 -9.78 24.47
C ALA A 356 -2.57 -9.06 25.80
N HIS A 357 -2.30 -9.83 26.85
CA HIS A 357 -2.09 -9.30 28.19
C HIS A 357 -0.83 -9.92 28.76
N THR A 358 0.27 -9.16 28.76
CA THR A 358 1.61 -9.65 29.16
C THR A 358 1.84 -9.57 30.67
N SER A 359 1.26 -8.55 31.32
CA SER A 359 1.18 -8.36 32.78
C SER A 359 -0.04 -7.52 33.12
N ASN A 360 -0.39 -7.37 34.40
CA ASN A 360 -1.56 -6.59 34.84
C ASN A 360 -1.58 -5.14 34.31
N ASN A 361 -0.41 -4.57 34.01
CA ASN A 361 -0.26 -3.19 33.54
C ASN A 361 0.18 -3.10 32.07
N ALA A 362 0.25 -4.23 31.35
CA ALA A 362 0.72 -4.26 29.98
C ALA A 362 -0.17 -5.17 29.12
N ASN A 363 -1.20 -4.57 28.51
CA ASN A 363 -2.04 -5.17 27.48
C ASN A 363 -2.07 -4.28 26.24
N PHE A 364 -2.51 -4.86 25.14
CA PHE A 364 -3.00 -4.13 23.98
C PHE A 364 -4.29 -4.78 23.47
N SER A 365 -5.09 -4.00 22.75
CA SER A 365 -6.28 -4.46 22.04
C SER A 365 -6.45 -3.60 20.79
N GLN A 366 -6.48 -4.22 19.62
CA GLN A 366 -6.46 -3.54 18.33
C GLN A 366 -7.49 -4.18 17.38
N VAL A 367 -8.29 -3.37 16.68
CA VAL A 367 -9.09 -3.84 15.54
C VAL A 367 -8.14 -4.25 14.42
N ILE A 368 -8.19 -5.51 14.00
CA ILE A 368 -7.28 -6.08 12.98
C ILE A 368 -7.97 -6.29 11.63
N SER A 369 -9.29 -6.33 11.58
CA SER A 369 -10.04 -6.34 10.32
C SER A 369 -10.03 -4.96 9.68
N GLN A 370 -9.70 -4.87 8.39
CA GLN A 370 -9.70 -3.60 7.64
C GLN A 370 -11.09 -2.94 7.56
N ARG A 371 -12.15 -3.76 7.53
CA ARG A 371 -13.55 -3.33 7.53
C ARG A 371 -14.42 -4.35 8.24
N ASP A 372 -15.61 -3.94 8.62
CA ASP A 372 -16.62 -4.85 9.15
C ASP A 372 -17.27 -5.61 7.97
N LEU A 373 -17.31 -6.94 8.04
CA LEU A 373 -17.88 -7.75 6.96
C LEU A 373 -19.34 -8.10 7.26
N PRO A 374 -20.28 -7.80 6.35
CA PRO A 374 -21.71 -7.99 6.61
C PRO A 374 -22.07 -9.48 6.72
N VAL A 375 -23.03 -9.78 7.59
CA VAL A 375 -23.68 -11.08 7.67
C VAL A 375 -25.01 -10.97 6.92
N THR A 376 -25.07 -11.57 5.73
CA THR A 376 -26.23 -11.50 4.82
C THR A 376 -27.02 -12.80 4.74
N ALA A 377 -26.37 -13.93 5.02
CA ALA A 377 -26.95 -15.26 4.98
C ALA A 377 -28.20 -15.42 5.86
N ALA A 378 -29.22 -16.10 5.33
CA ALA A 378 -30.44 -16.45 6.03
C ALA A 378 -30.22 -17.61 7.02
N ALA A 379 -31.17 -17.80 7.94
CA ALA A 379 -31.06 -18.78 9.03
C ALA A 379 -30.94 -20.25 8.56
N ASP A 380 -31.42 -20.55 7.37
CA ASP A 380 -31.44 -21.87 6.72
C ASP A 380 -30.28 -22.10 5.74
N ASN A 381 -29.64 -21.04 5.25
CA ASN A 381 -28.54 -21.10 4.30
C ASN A 381 -27.29 -20.35 4.83
N PRO A 382 -26.53 -20.93 5.78
CA PRO A 382 -25.33 -20.29 6.32
C PRO A 382 -24.21 -20.13 5.29
N GLU A 383 -23.49 -19.01 5.37
CA GLU A 383 -22.37 -18.70 4.48
C GLU A 383 -21.08 -18.48 5.27
N PHE A 384 -19.95 -18.71 4.61
CA PHE A 384 -18.63 -18.40 5.18
C PHE A 384 -18.26 -16.94 4.92
N ILE A 385 -17.89 -16.25 5.98
CA ILE A 385 -17.22 -14.95 5.95
C ILE A 385 -15.75 -15.20 6.25
N HIS A 386 -14.86 -14.73 5.38
CA HIS A 386 -13.41 -14.84 5.57
C HIS A 386 -12.78 -13.48 5.90
N PHE A 387 -11.80 -13.49 6.80
CA PHE A 387 -10.91 -12.37 7.05
C PHE A 387 -9.47 -12.83 6.83
N ASP A 388 -8.70 -12.04 6.09
CA ASP A 388 -7.29 -12.29 5.84
C ASP A 388 -6.46 -11.26 6.57
N ILE A 389 -5.71 -11.71 7.58
CA ILE A 389 -4.99 -10.85 8.52
C ILE A 389 -3.49 -11.09 8.37
N PRO A 390 -2.69 -10.11 7.91
CA PRO A 390 -1.24 -10.23 7.86
C PRO A 390 -0.66 -10.21 9.28
N LEU A 391 -0.07 -11.33 9.72
CA LEU A 391 0.43 -11.45 11.10
C LEU A 391 1.62 -10.54 11.42
N GLY A 392 2.41 -10.17 10.40
CA GLY A 392 3.56 -9.25 10.53
C GLY A 392 3.17 -7.78 10.73
N ASP A 393 1.93 -7.39 10.44
CA ASP A 393 1.50 -5.99 10.48
C ASP A 393 0.57 -5.66 11.67
N ILE A 394 0.20 -6.66 12.47
CA ILE A 394 -0.57 -6.46 13.69
C ILE A 394 0.35 -6.37 14.91
N GLN A 395 -0.07 -5.67 15.96
CA GLN A 395 0.66 -5.73 17.23
C GLN A 395 0.59 -7.17 17.79
N ARG A 396 1.76 -7.73 18.16
CA ARG A 396 1.88 -9.11 18.68
C ARG A 396 2.38 -9.12 20.12
N ASN A 397 2.07 -10.20 20.84
CA ASN A 397 2.62 -10.38 22.19
C ASN A 397 4.14 -10.67 22.09
N PRO A 398 5.02 -9.86 22.72
CA PRO A 398 6.47 -10.09 22.68
C PRO A 398 6.90 -11.41 23.34
N PHE A 399 6.08 -11.95 24.25
CA PHE A 399 6.35 -13.20 24.96
C PHE A 399 5.69 -14.43 24.33
N ARG A 400 5.03 -14.29 23.16
CA ARG A 400 4.23 -15.35 22.53
C ARG A 400 4.98 -16.67 22.35
N LYS A 401 6.30 -16.66 22.15
CA LYS A 401 7.10 -17.88 21.93
C LYS A 401 7.59 -18.56 23.22
N LEU A 402 7.37 -17.97 24.39
CA LEU A 402 7.82 -18.54 25.68
C LEU A 402 7.17 -19.91 25.93
N THR A 403 7.94 -20.86 26.45
CA THR A 403 7.45 -22.19 26.89
C THR A 403 6.88 -22.16 28.30
N THR A 404 7.27 -21.17 29.11
CA THR A 404 6.65 -20.85 30.39
C THR A 404 5.33 -20.11 30.22
N THR A 405 4.51 -20.09 31.27
CA THR A 405 3.23 -19.36 31.31
C THR A 405 3.37 -17.92 31.80
N PHE A 406 4.54 -17.56 32.36
CA PHE A 406 4.86 -16.20 32.79
C PHE A 406 6.21 -15.74 32.19
N PRO A 407 6.32 -14.48 31.71
CA PRO A 407 5.23 -13.54 31.42
C PRO A 407 4.13 -14.14 30.53
N ARG A 408 2.91 -13.61 30.63
CA ARG A 408 1.78 -14.19 29.90
C ARG A 408 2.02 -14.09 28.39
N ARG A 409 2.00 -15.25 27.73
CA ARG A 409 2.30 -15.41 26.31
C ARG A 409 1.08 -15.48 25.40
N ASP A 410 -0.11 -15.67 26.00
CA ASP A 410 -1.31 -15.98 25.25
C ASP A 410 -1.76 -14.78 24.42
N GLU A 411 -2.27 -15.07 23.23
CA GLU A 411 -2.86 -14.13 22.29
C GLU A 411 -4.32 -14.46 22.08
N PHE A 412 -5.16 -13.43 21.98
CA PHE A 412 -6.62 -13.59 21.91
C PHE A 412 -7.17 -12.96 20.65
N LEU A 413 -7.94 -13.74 19.90
CA LEU A 413 -8.79 -13.27 18.81
C LEU A 413 -10.20 -13.01 19.34
N HIS A 414 -10.79 -11.90 18.94
CA HIS A 414 -12.16 -11.56 19.27
C HIS A 414 -12.98 -11.41 18.00
N ILE A 415 -14.20 -11.93 18.02
CA ILE A 415 -15.19 -11.78 16.96
C ILE A 415 -16.35 -10.99 17.53
N ARG A 416 -16.54 -9.76 17.05
CA ARG A 416 -17.53 -8.82 17.58
C ARG A 416 -18.66 -8.59 16.58
N ASN A 417 -19.89 -8.58 17.08
CA ASN A 417 -21.08 -8.24 16.30
C ASN A 417 -21.35 -6.73 16.34
N GLU A 418 -21.10 -6.06 15.22
CA GLU A 418 -21.48 -4.67 14.98
C GLU A 418 -22.84 -4.62 14.28
N SER A 419 -23.88 -4.23 14.99
CA SER A 419 -25.26 -4.19 14.48
C SER A 419 -26.09 -3.06 15.07
N ASN A 420 -27.19 -2.72 14.40
CA ASN A 420 -28.21 -1.77 14.88
C ASN A 420 -29.42 -2.47 15.55
N ALA A 421 -29.36 -3.78 15.72
CA ALA A 421 -30.45 -4.63 16.18
C ALA A 421 -30.76 -4.45 17.67
N HIS A 422 -31.58 -3.44 17.99
CA HIS A 422 -31.95 -3.11 19.38
C HIS A 422 -33.47 -2.89 19.57
N HIS A 423 -34.22 -2.66 18.50
CA HIS A 423 -35.54 -2.03 18.58
C HIS A 423 -36.73 -3.02 18.61
N ARG A 424 -36.48 -4.33 18.62
CA ARG A 424 -37.52 -5.36 18.44
C ARG A 424 -37.59 -6.33 19.62
N GLU A 425 -38.76 -6.96 19.77
CA GLU A 425 -38.97 -8.07 20.73
C GLU A 425 -38.04 -9.25 20.41
N GLU A 426 -37.75 -9.48 19.13
CA GLU A 426 -36.70 -10.37 18.62
C GLU A 426 -35.74 -9.59 17.70
N PRO A 427 -34.69 -8.90 18.23
CA PRO A 427 -33.68 -8.29 17.43
C PRO A 427 -32.79 -9.35 16.78
N LEU A 428 -32.24 -8.99 15.62
CA LEU A 428 -31.20 -9.73 14.93
C LEU A 428 -30.00 -10.06 15.81
N HIS A 429 -29.69 -11.35 15.86
CA HIS A 429 -28.44 -11.89 16.36
C HIS A 429 -27.65 -12.51 15.20
N VAL A 430 -26.33 -12.52 15.34
CA VAL A 430 -25.46 -13.31 14.47
C VAL A 430 -25.38 -14.72 15.05
N LEU A 431 -25.68 -15.73 14.25
CA LEU A 431 -25.57 -17.12 14.61
C LEU A 431 -24.32 -17.69 13.94
N ILE A 432 -23.42 -18.30 14.72
CA ILE A 432 -22.17 -18.89 14.24
C ILE A 432 -22.17 -20.35 14.64
N ASP A 433 -21.91 -21.30 13.74
CA ASP A 433 -21.83 -22.73 14.10
C ASP A 433 -20.40 -23.30 13.95
N TYR A 434 -19.56 -22.64 13.16
CA TYR A 434 -18.21 -23.09 12.87
C TYR A 434 -17.25 -21.91 12.67
N ILE A 435 -16.07 -22.00 13.28
CA ILE A 435 -14.96 -21.07 13.08
C ILE A 435 -13.70 -21.90 12.77
N GLU A 436 -12.97 -21.49 11.75
CA GLU A 436 -11.65 -22.02 11.40
C GLU A 436 -10.66 -20.87 11.34
N ILE A 437 -9.48 -21.06 11.92
CA ILE A 437 -8.38 -20.10 11.89
C ILE A 437 -7.17 -20.84 11.36
N SER A 438 -6.55 -20.38 10.29
CA SER A 438 -5.36 -21.03 9.69
C SER A 438 -4.28 -20.00 9.40
N ALA A 439 -3.02 -20.34 9.71
CA ALA A 439 -1.87 -19.46 9.45
C ALA A 439 -0.54 -20.25 9.32
N PRO A 440 0.31 -19.95 8.32
CA PRO A 440 0.01 -19.10 7.17
C PRO A 440 -0.99 -19.80 6.23
N PHE A 441 -1.95 -19.05 5.71
CA PHE A 441 -2.90 -19.54 4.72
C PHE A 441 -2.41 -19.17 3.32
N TYR A 442 -2.47 -20.14 2.41
CA TYR A 442 -2.22 -19.97 0.99
C TYR A 442 -3.38 -20.58 0.20
N GLU A 443 -3.92 -19.85 -0.76
CA GLU A 443 -4.96 -20.37 -1.64
C GLU A 443 -4.38 -21.36 -2.65
N HIS A 444 -3.19 -21.02 -3.17
CA HIS A 444 -2.38 -21.86 -4.05
C HIS A 444 -0.91 -21.73 -3.61
N TRP A 445 -0.12 -22.77 -3.87
CA TRP A 445 1.33 -22.75 -3.62
C TRP A 445 2.10 -23.00 -4.92
N PRO A 446 3.08 -22.16 -5.26
CA PRO A 446 3.39 -20.86 -4.67
C PRO A 446 2.22 -19.85 -4.79
N PRO A 447 2.15 -18.80 -3.96
CA PRO A 447 1.10 -17.79 -4.06
C PRO A 447 1.18 -17.01 -5.38
N GLN A 448 0.05 -16.45 -5.81
CA GLN A 448 -0.02 -15.61 -7.02
C GLN A 448 0.98 -14.45 -7.00
N THR A 449 1.25 -13.88 -5.83
CA THR A 449 2.24 -12.80 -5.64
C THR A 449 3.67 -13.27 -5.98
N HIS A 450 3.98 -14.55 -5.77
CA HIS A 450 5.27 -15.14 -6.14
C HIS A 450 5.31 -15.42 -7.65
N THR A 451 4.30 -16.09 -8.19
CA THR A 451 4.27 -16.47 -9.62
C THR A 451 4.10 -15.27 -10.56
N ALA A 452 3.64 -14.12 -10.05
CA ALA A 452 3.60 -12.86 -10.78
C ALA A 452 5.01 -12.26 -11.00
N ILE A 453 6.01 -12.65 -10.19
CA ILE A 453 7.41 -12.20 -10.29
C ILE A 453 8.26 -13.30 -10.92
N PHE A 454 8.19 -14.51 -10.36
CA PHE A 454 8.90 -15.69 -10.82
C PHE A 454 7.96 -16.56 -11.65
N ILE A 455 7.93 -16.30 -12.95
CA ILE A 455 7.02 -16.96 -13.87
C ILE A 455 7.36 -18.43 -14.13
N GLU A 456 6.34 -19.19 -14.48
CA GLU A 456 6.53 -20.54 -15.00
C GLU A 456 7.24 -20.46 -16.36
N SER A 457 8.36 -21.19 -16.49
CA SER A 457 9.17 -21.23 -17.70
C SER A 457 9.92 -22.55 -17.80
N ASP A 458 10.04 -23.08 -19.02
CA ASP A 458 10.87 -24.25 -19.32
C ASP A 458 12.37 -23.97 -19.09
N ASN A 459 12.75 -22.68 -19.02
CA ASN A 459 14.12 -22.23 -18.89
C ASN A 459 14.58 -22.04 -17.43
N GLN A 460 13.76 -22.39 -16.43
CA GLN A 460 14.09 -22.21 -15.00
C GLN A 460 15.44 -22.82 -14.56
N ALA A 461 15.94 -23.83 -15.28
CA ALA A 461 17.23 -24.45 -15.02
C ALA A 461 18.44 -23.62 -15.50
N ASP A 462 18.23 -22.69 -16.43
CA ASP A 462 19.25 -21.77 -16.95
C ASP A 462 19.01 -20.38 -16.37
N GLU A 463 19.78 -20.03 -15.33
CA GLU A 463 19.63 -18.76 -14.62
C GLU A 463 19.86 -17.53 -15.51
N ASP A 464 20.65 -17.62 -16.59
CA ASP A 464 20.85 -16.48 -17.50
C ASP A 464 19.58 -16.23 -18.33
N ILE A 465 19.04 -17.28 -18.96
CA ILE A 465 17.83 -17.17 -19.77
C ILE A 465 16.63 -16.81 -18.89
N TYR A 466 16.44 -17.52 -17.78
CA TYR A 466 15.33 -17.28 -16.87
C TYR A 466 15.41 -15.92 -16.18
N GLY A 467 16.61 -15.49 -15.78
CA GLY A 467 16.83 -14.14 -15.25
C GLY A 467 16.40 -13.04 -16.21
N ARG A 468 16.70 -13.20 -17.50
CA ARG A 468 16.27 -12.27 -18.55
C ARG A 468 14.76 -12.27 -18.74
N GLU A 469 14.09 -13.42 -18.64
CA GLU A 469 12.63 -13.51 -18.73
C GLU A 469 11.95 -12.77 -17.58
N VAL A 470 12.39 -13.04 -16.34
CA VAL A 470 11.91 -12.36 -15.12
C VAL A 470 12.13 -10.85 -15.22
N LEU A 471 13.34 -10.42 -15.59
CA LEU A 471 13.66 -9.00 -15.72
C LEU A 471 12.83 -8.32 -16.82
N ASN A 472 12.67 -8.93 -18.00
CA ASN A 472 11.88 -8.34 -19.08
C ASN A 472 10.44 -8.05 -18.64
N GLN A 473 9.80 -9.00 -17.96
CA GLN A 473 8.43 -8.83 -17.49
C GLN A 473 8.34 -7.80 -16.36
N PHE A 474 9.22 -7.92 -15.36
CA PHE A 474 9.18 -7.06 -14.19
C PHE A 474 9.52 -5.60 -14.54
N LEU A 475 10.63 -5.38 -15.27
CA LEU A 475 11.07 -4.06 -15.71
C LEU A 475 10.03 -3.39 -16.62
N ARG A 476 9.37 -4.16 -17.51
CA ARG A 476 8.30 -3.63 -18.36
C ARG A 476 7.19 -3.00 -17.53
N ARG A 477 6.79 -3.68 -16.46
CA ARG A 477 5.69 -3.26 -15.57
C ARG A 477 6.08 -2.05 -14.73
N ILE A 478 7.25 -2.08 -14.09
CA ILE A 478 7.68 -0.96 -13.22
C ILE A 478 8.06 0.29 -14.02
N TRP A 479 8.67 0.14 -15.19
CA TRP A 479 9.05 1.28 -16.03
C TRP A 479 7.94 1.73 -16.96
N ARG A 480 6.83 0.96 -17.03
CA ARG A 480 5.61 1.29 -17.76
C ARG A 480 5.86 1.46 -19.26
N ARG A 481 6.78 0.64 -19.79
CA ARG A 481 7.19 0.63 -21.20
C ARG A 481 7.96 -0.65 -21.53
N PRO A 482 8.12 -0.98 -22.81
CA PRO A 482 9.08 -1.99 -23.25
C PRO A 482 10.51 -1.66 -22.80
N VAL A 483 11.24 -2.72 -22.46
CA VAL A 483 12.62 -2.68 -21.98
C VAL A 483 13.54 -3.14 -23.11
N THR A 484 14.71 -2.52 -23.23
CA THR A 484 15.69 -2.88 -24.25
C THR A 484 16.61 -4.00 -23.77
N ALA A 485 17.20 -4.77 -24.70
CA ALA A 485 18.15 -5.82 -24.35
C ALA A 485 19.34 -5.29 -23.52
N GLN A 486 19.85 -4.10 -23.86
CA GLN A 486 20.93 -3.46 -23.13
C GLN A 486 20.54 -3.13 -21.67
N GLU A 487 19.31 -2.66 -21.44
CA GLU A 487 18.82 -2.41 -20.09
C GLU A 487 18.73 -3.72 -19.28
N VAL A 488 18.28 -4.82 -19.91
CA VAL A 488 18.27 -6.14 -19.26
C VAL A 488 19.69 -6.63 -18.97
N ASP A 489 20.64 -6.45 -19.90
CA ASP A 489 22.04 -6.84 -19.74
C ASP A 489 22.69 -6.17 -18.53
N GLN A 490 22.36 -4.90 -18.25
CA GLN A 490 22.86 -4.18 -17.07
C GLN A 490 22.38 -4.82 -15.77
N PHE A 491 21.11 -5.19 -15.67
CA PHE A 491 20.59 -5.88 -14.48
C PHE A 491 21.06 -7.33 -14.38
N MET A 492 21.32 -8.01 -15.49
CA MET A 492 21.95 -9.33 -15.48
C MET A 492 23.42 -9.28 -15.04
N ALA A 493 24.15 -8.22 -15.38
CA ALA A 493 25.49 -8.00 -14.85
C ALA A 493 25.45 -7.80 -13.32
N LEU A 494 24.49 -7.01 -12.82
CA LEU A 494 24.27 -6.84 -11.38
C LEU A 494 23.89 -8.17 -10.70
N PHE A 495 23.02 -8.96 -11.34
CA PHE A 495 22.67 -10.30 -10.88
C PHE A 495 23.91 -11.18 -10.75
N ALA A 496 24.78 -11.21 -11.77
CA ALA A 496 26.02 -11.99 -11.74
C ALA A 496 26.95 -11.59 -10.58
N THR A 497 26.98 -10.30 -10.22
CA THR A 497 27.73 -9.79 -9.06
C THR A 497 27.15 -10.28 -7.73
N TYR A 498 25.82 -10.24 -7.56
CA TYR A 498 25.16 -10.67 -6.32
C TYR A 498 25.06 -12.18 -6.18
N ARG A 499 24.91 -12.91 -7.29
CA ARG A 499 24.59 -14.34 -7.31
C ARG A 499 25.46 -15.22 -6.39
N PRO A 500 26.79 -15.01 -6.25
CA PRO A 500 27.64 -15.80 -5.35
C PRO A 500 27.34 -15.61 -3.85
N GLU A 501 26.67 -14.53 -3.46
CA GLU A 501 26.37 -14.20 -2.05
C GLU A 501 25.08 -14.87 -1.53
N PHE A 502 24.30 -15.48 -2.42
CA PHE A 502 22.99 -16.04 -2.10
C PHE A 502 22.89 -17.54 -2.38
N SER A 503 22.10 -18.22 -1.55
CA SER A 503 21.82 -19.65 -1.69
C SER A 503 20.92 -19.99 -2.88
N THR A 504 20.00 -19.08 -3.23
CA THR A 504 18.98 -19.32 -4.26
C THR A 504 19.06 -18.26 -5.34
N PHE A 505 18.58 -18.60 -6.54
CA PHE A 505 18.41 -17.65 -7.64
C PHE A 505 17.44 -16.54 -7.22
N GLU A 506 16.34 -16.90 -6.58
CA GLU A 506 15.28 -16.00 -6.16
C GLU A 506 15.83 -14.94 -5.20
N ASP A 507 16.57 -15.34 -4.17
CA ASP A 507 17.12 -14.39 -3.19
C ASP A 507 18.06 -13.36 -3.84
N ALA A 508 18.92 -13.80 -4.77
CA ALA A 508 19.80 -12.90 -5.52
C ALA A 508 18.99 -11.98 -6.44
N MET A 509 18.00 -12.53 -7.15
CA MET A 509 17.15 -11.76 -8.06
C MET A 509 16.35 -10.70 -7.29
N LEU A 510 15.88 -10.97 -6.07
CA LEU A 510 15.18 -9.97 -5.26
C LEU A 510 16.04 -8.72 -4.97
N GLU A 511 17.36 -8.86 -4.79
CA GLU A 511 18.25 -7.70 -4.62
C GLU A 511 18.36 -6.86 -5.90
N VAL A 512 18.35 -7.52 -7.06
CA VAL A 512 18.36 -6.88 -8.38
C VAL A 512 17.04 -6.14 -8.63
N LEU A 513 15.90 -6.81 -8.40
CA LEU A 513 14.56 -6.22 -8.54
C LEU A 513 14.35 -5.06 -7.56
N ALA A 514 14.85 -5.17 -6.31
CA ALA A 514 14.81 -4.08 -5.34
C ALA A 514 15.60 -2.86 -5.81
N THR A 515 16.72 -3.08 -6.50
CA THR A 515 17.54 -2.02 -7.10
C THR A 515 16.79 -1.38 -8.26
N ALA A 516 16.12 -2.18 -9.09
CA ALA A 516 15.26 -1.68 -10.17
C ALA A 516 14.10 -0.80 -9.64
N LEU A 517 13.49 -1.16 -8.50
CA LEU A 517 12.46 -0.36 -7.82
C LEU A 517 13.00 0.96 -7.24
N ALA A 518 14.31 1.14 -7.09
CA ALA A 518 14.90 2.39 -6.64
C ALA A 518 15.26 3.33 -7.82
N THR A 519 15.13 2.88 -9.07
CA THR A 519 15.53 3.66 -10.26
C THR A 519 14.62 4.86 -10.55
N PRO A 520 15.15 5.90 -11.22
CA PRO A 520 14.34 7.04 -11.67
C PRO A 520 13.16 6.63 -12.55
N GLU A 521 13.31 5.60 -13.37
CA GLU A 521 12.28 5.06 -14.26
C GLU A 521 11.02 4.60 -13.53
N PHE A 522 11.16 4.06 -12.31
CA PHE A 522 10.02 3.69 -11.47
C PHE A 522 9.55 4.90 -10.63
N LEU A 523 10.49 5.56 -9.97
CA LEU A 523 10.18 6.61 -8.98
C LEU A 523 9.64 7.89 -9.60
N TYR A 524 9.93 8.19 -10.86
CA TYR A 524 9.54 9.43 -11.52
C TYR A 524 8.62 9.20 -12.71
N LEU A 525 7.66 10.10 -12.85
CA LEU A 525 6.95 10.31 -14.10
C LEU A 525 7.82 11.19 -14.97
N THR A 526 8.50 10.58 -15.94
CA THR A 526 9.37 11.30 -16.88
C THR A 526 8.64 11.55 -18.19
N HIS A 527 9.01 12.64 -18.88
CA HIS A 527 8.73 12.80 -20.30
C HIS A 527 10.04 12.53 -21.06
N ARG A 528 10.09 11.46 -21.88
CA ARG A 528 11.25 11.12 -22.70
C ARG A 528 11.11 11.85 -24.05
N VAL A 529 11.83 12.95 -24.17
CA VAL A 529 11.94 13.73 -25.43
C VAL A 529 12.72 12.88 -26.44
N LYS A 530 12.05 12.35 -27.47
CA LYS A 530 12.69 11.49 -28.50
C LYS A 530 13.64 12.24 -29.44
N ASP A 531 13.48 13.55 -29.54
CA ASP A 531 14.29 14.37 -30.45
C ASP A 531 14.66 15.70 -29.79
N HIS A 532 15.94 15.84 -29.42
CA HIS A 532 16.49 17.01 -28.74
C HIS A 532 16.58 18.25 -29.66
N MET A 533 16.35 18.09 -30.97
CA MET A 533 16.39 19.18 -31.95
C MET A 533 15.00 19.70 -32.35
N ALA A 534 13.92 19.06 -31.90
CA ALA A 534 12.57 19.46 -32.26
C ALA A 534 12.15 20.74 -31.52
N LYS A 535 11.96 21.84 -32.28
CA LYS A 535 11.41 23.10 -31.77
C LYS A 535 9.88 23.01 -31.68
N GLY A 536 9.33 22.82 -30.48
CA GLY A 536 7.88 22.89 -30.19
C GLY A 536 7.44 22.00 -29.01
N PRO A 537 6.24 22.21 -28.44
CA PRO A 537 5.69 21.34 -27.39
C PRO A 537 5.47 19.93 -27.95
N GLN A 538 6.22 18.95 -27.45
CA GLN A 538 6.09 17.55 -27.88
C GLN A 538 4.81 16.93 -27.31
N LYS A 539 4.08 16.19 -28.16
CA LYS A 539 2.94 15.38 -27.71
C LYS A 539 3.47 14.23 -26.85
N LEU A 540 2.77 13.95 -25.74
CA LEU A 540 2.97 12.74 -24.96
C LEU A 540 2.81 11.52 -25.86
N SER A 541 3.66 10.51 -25.68
CA SER A 541 3.42 9.17 -26.21
C SER A 541 2.23 8.51 -25.51
N ASP A 542 1.69 7.44 -26.07
CA ASP A 542 0.57 6.71 -25.46
C ASP A 542 0.98 6.03 -24.15
N LEU A 543 2.23 5.57 -24.03
CA LEU A 543 2.79 5.04 -22.79
C LEU A 543 2.84 6.08 -21.67
N GLU A 544 3.29 7.31 -22.00
CA GLU A 544 3.31 8.41 -21.05
C GLU A 544 1.90 8.88 -20.70
N PHE A 545 0.97 8.80 -21.66
CA PHE A 545 -0.43 9.12 -21.44
C PHE A 545 -1.10 8.10 -20.51
N ALA A 546 -0.93 6.79 -20.76
CA ALA A 546 -1.36 5.71 -19.88
C ALA A 546 -0.85 5.90 -18.45
N SER A 547 0.46 6.14 -18.30
CA SER A 547 1.08 6.34 -16.99
C SER A 547 0.47 7.52 -16.22
N ARG A 548 0.24 8.64 -16.91
CA ARG A 548 -0.37 9.83 -16.29
C ARG A 548 -1.85 9.64 -16.00
N LEU A 549 -2.56 8.92 -16.87
CA LEU A 549 -3.98 8.61 -16.70
C LEU A 549 -4.18 7.71 -15.48
N ALA A 550 -3.40 6.64 -15.36
CA ALA A 550 -3.43 5.73 -14.22
C ALA A 550 -3.16 6.45 -12.88
N ILE A 551 -2.10 7.25 -12.85
CA ILE A 551 -1.76 8.06 -11.66
C ILE A 551 -2.87 9.06 -11.34
N PHE A 552 -3.47 9.68 -12.36
CA PHE A 552 -4.56 10.63 -12.16
C PHE A 552 -5.85 9.98 -11.62
N LEU A 553 -6.22 8.81 -12.14
CA LEU A 553 -7.49 8.14 -11.82
C LEU A 553 -7.43 7.35 -10.51
N TRP A 554 -6.36 6.60 -10.28
CA TRP A 554 -6.26 5.69 -9.13
C TRP A 554 -4.92 5.76 -8.41
N SER A 555 -4.09 6.77 -8.68
CA SER A 555 -2.84 7.05 -7.94
C SER A 555 -1.83 5.89 -7.98
N SER A 556 -1.81 5.10 -9.06
CA SER A 556 -0.89 3.97 -9.21
C SER A 556 -0.40 3.80 -10.66
N ILE A 557 0.39 2.77 -10.90
CA ILE A 557 0.86 2.38 -12.25
C ILE A 557 -0.33 1.91 -13.13
N PRO A 558 -0.21 2.01 -14.47
CA PRO A 558 -1.18 1.40 -15.37
C PRO A 558 -1.22 -0.12 -15.18
N ASP A 559 -2.40 -0.71 -15.28
CA ASP A 559 -2.56 -2.15 -15.36
C ASP A 559 -2.11 -2.69 -16.73
N ASP A 560 -2.10 -4.01 -16.88
CA ASP A 560 -1.63 -4.65 -18.11
C ASP A 560 -2.52 -4.29 -19.32
N GLU A 561 -3.83 -4.10 -19.13
CA GLU A 561 -4.75 -3.73 -20.21
C GLU A 561 -4.41 -2.33 -20.75
N LEU A 562 -4.31 -1.35 -19.87
CA LEU A 562 -3.97 0.02 -20.22
C LEU A 562 -2.57 0.12 -20.83
N LEU A 563 -1.60 -0.63 -20.29
CA LEU A 563 -0.24 -0.66 -20.84
C LEU A 563 -0.20 -1.33 -22.22
N ASN A 564 -0.92 -2.42 -22.43
CA ASN A 564 -1.01 -3.11 -23.73
C ASN A 564 -1.64 -2.22 -24.81
N LEU A 565 -2.74 -1.52 -24.49
CA LEU A 565 -3.38 -0.57 -25.42
C LEU A 565 -2.43 0.57 -25.80
N ALA A 566 -1.65 1.06 -24.84
CA ALA A 566 -0.66 2.10 -25.06
C ALA A 566 0.53 1.62 -25.91
N GLU A 567 0.98 0.38 -25.74
CA GLU A 567 2.04 -0.23 -26.56
C GLU A 567 1.60 -0.44 -28.01
N GLN A 568 0.32 -0.75 -28.22
CA GLN A 568 -0.27 -0.91 -29.55
C GLN A 568 -0.57 0.42 -30.25
N GLY A 569 -0.54 1.54 -29.53
CA GLY A 569 -0.89 2.87 -30.06
C GLY A 569 -2.39 3.12 -30.19
N ASN A 570 -3.22 2.31 -29.53
CA ASN A 570 -4.69 2.32 -29.64
C ASN A 570 -5.36 3.10 -28.50
N LEU A 571 -4.60 3.68 -27.57
CA LEU A 571 -5.17 4.28 -26.35
C LEU A 571 -6.03 5.53 -26.60
N ARG A 572 -5.89 6.16 -27.77
CA ARG A 572 -6.59 7.40 -28.13
C ARG A 572 -7.69 7.21 -29.17
N GLU A 573 -7.89 5.98 -29.62
CA GLU A 573 -9.02 5.58 -30.45
C GLU A 573 -10.25 5.35 -29.57
#